data_AF-A0AAV3WSP6-F1
#
_entry.id   AF-A0AAV3WSP6-F1
#
_cell.length_a   1.000
_cell.length_b   1.000
_cell.length_c   1.000
_cell.angle_alpha   90.00
_cell.angle_beta   90.00
_cell.angle_gamma   90.00
#
_symmetry.space_group_name_H-M   'P 1'
#
loop_
_entity.id
_entity.type
_entity.pdbx_description
1 polymer ?
#
loop_
_entity_poly.entity_id
_entity_poly.type
_entity_poly.pdbx_seq_one_letter_code
_entity_poly.pdbx_strand_id
1 'polypeptide(L)'
;MKKKLNNPSTRIIASIVLGIVIGVIVCFIAIRFGYSHIKSTDLMEYNVNLIGLNIFNIQREGAEYIGTPNNSNMMFIGLAFSMVLAIVTETIE
;
A
#
# COMPACT_ATOMS: atom_id res chain seq x y z
N MET A 1 -11.23 -26.01 16.74
CA MET A 1 -10.32 -24.99 16.15
C MET A 1 -10.27 -23.64 16.87
N LYS A 2 -11.06 -23.38 17.94
CA LYS A 2 -11.05 -22.07 18.65
C LYS A 2 -9.90 -21.83 19.65
N LYS A 3 -9.05 -22.83 19.95
CA LYS A 3 -8.08 -22.75 21.07
C LYS A 3 -6.70 -22.19 20.68
N LYS A 4 -6.44 -21.91 19.39
CA LYS A 4 -5.10 -21.53 18.87
C LYS A 4 -4.88 -20.02 18.75
N LEU A 5 -5.88 -19.20 19.12
CA LEU A 5 -5.84 -17.73 19.04
C LEU A 5 -5.51 -17.03 20.38
N ASN A 6 -5.10 -17.75 21.42
CA ASN A 6 -4.82 -17.18 22.74
C ASN A 6 -3.34 -16.83 22.99
N ASN A 7 -2.49 -16.96 21.97
CA ASN A 7 -1.07 -16.59 22.08
C ASN A 7 -0.88 -15.19 21.48
N PRO A 8 -0.49 -14.18 22.28
CA PRO A 8 -0.35 -12.80 21.82
C PRO A 8 0.61 -12.69 20.63
N SER A 9 1.70 -13.47 20.62
CA SER A 9 2.64 -13.53 19.49
C SER A 9 1.99 -13.93 18.16
N THR A 10 1.05 -14.89 18.18
CA THR A 10 0.38 -15.35 16.95
C THR A 10 -0.59 -14.30 16.42
N ARG A 11 -1.27 -13.57 17.30
CA ARG A 11 -2.17 -12.47 16.93
C ARG A 11 -1.43 -11.28 16.35
N ILE A 12 -0.29 -10.91 16.93
CA ILE A 12 0.58 -9.86 16.40
C ILE A 12 1.10 -10.24 15.01
N ILE A 13 1.61 -11.46 14.83
CA ILE A 13 2.07 -11.92 13.52
C ILE A 13 0.94 -11.90 12.49
N ALA A 14 -0.25 -12.38 12.84
CA ALA A 14 -1.41 -12.34 11.97
C ALA A 14 -1.80 -10.90 11.58
N SER A 15 -1.75 -9.97 12.54
CA SER A 15 -2.03 -8.54 12.32
C SER A 15 -0.99 -7.89 11.40
N ILE A 16 0.28 -8.23 11.56
CA ILE A 16 1.35 -7.74 10.67
C ILE A 16 1.08 -8.21 9.24
N VAL A 17 0.85 -9.52 9.03
CA VAL A 17 0.58 -10.06 7.69
C VAL A 17 -0.65 -9.41 7.07
N LEU A 18 -1.73 -9.24 7.85
CA LEU A 18 -2.95 -8.60 7.38
C LEU A 18 -2.72 -7.12 7.02
N GLY A 19 -1.92 -6.40 7.79
CA GLY A 19 -1.57 -5.01 7.51
C GLY A 19 -0.75 -4.85 6.23
N ILE A 20 0.19 -5.77 5.94
CA ILE A 20 0.90 -5.80 4.66
C ILE A 20 -0.09 -5.96 3.50
N VAL A 21 -1.02 -6.91 3.60
CA VAL A 21 -2.03 -7.16 2.56
C VAL A 21 -2.88 -5.92 2.32
N ILE A 22 -3.33 -5.24 3.39
CA ILE A 22 -4.07 -3.98 3.29
C ILE A 22 -3.22 -2.91 2.60
N GLY A 23 -1.95 -2.75 2.97
CA GLY A 23 -1.04 -1.80 2.34
C GLY A 23 -0.87 -2.05 0.84
N VAL A 24 -0.74 -3.31 0.42
CA VAL A 24 -0.68 -3.69 -1.01
C VAL A 24 -1.96 -3.28 -1.74
N ILE A 25 -3.13 -3.53 -1.15
CA ILE A 25 -4.43 -3.16 -1.75
C ILE A 25 -4.53 -1.64 -1.89
N VAL A 26 -4.12 -0.87 -0.89
CA VAL A 26 -4.13 0.59 -0.91
C VAL A 26 -3.22 1.13 -2.02
N CYS A 27 -1.99 0.63 -2.12
CA CYS A 27 -1.07 0.99 -3.19
C CYS A 27 -1.64 0.63 -4.58
N PHE A 28 -2.25 -0.54 -4.73
CA PHE A 28 -2.88 -0.97 -5.98
C PHE A 28 -4.01 -0.03 -6.42
N ILE A 29 -4.88 0.34 -5.49
CA ILE A 29 -5.99 1.28 -5.76
C ILE A 29 -5.43 2.64 -6.18
N ALA A 30 -4.43 3.16 -5.46
CA ALA A 30 -3.82 4.45 -5.76
C ALA A 30 -3.15 4.47 -7.14
N ILE A 31 -2.41 3.41 -7.50
CA ILE A 31 -1.78 3.28 -8.83
C ILE A 31 -2.86 3.24 -9.92
N ARG A 32 -3.95 2.48 -9.71
CA ARG A 32 -5.06 2.42 -10.68
C ARG A 32 -5.69 3.79 -10.91
N PHE A 33 -5.90 4.56 -9.85
CA PHE A 33 -6.37 5.94 -9.97
C PHE A 33 -5.36 6.83 -10.70
N GLY A 34 -4.05 6.66 -10.44
CA GLY A 34 -2.99 7.36 -11.17
C GLY A 34 -3.04 7.12 -12.67
N TYR A 35 -3.19 5.85 -13.09
CA TYR A 35 -3.33 5.51 -14.51
C TYR A 35 -4.63 6.04 -15.13
N SER A 36 -5.73 6.07 -14.37
CA SER A 36 -6.97 6.68 -14.84
C SER A 36 -6.82 8.19 -15.03
N HIS A 37 -6.11 8.84 -14.11
CA HIS A 37 -5.93 10.29 -14.11
C HIS A 37 -5.01 10.75 -15.23
N ILE A 38 -3.83 10.14 -15.40
CA ILE A 38 -2.91 10.53 -16.47
C ILE A 38 -3.54 10.37 -17.86
N LYS A 39 -4.38 9.33 -18.04
CA LYS A 39 -5.13 9.09 -19.29
C LYS A 39 -6.25 10.09 -19.52
N SER A 40 -6.94 10.55 -18.47
CA SER A 40 -8.02 11.54 -18.61
C SER A 40 -7.50 12.94 -18.87
N THR A 41 -6.30 13.25 -18.38
CA THR A 41 -5.76 14.62 -18.37
C THR A 41 -4.65 14.82 -19.42
N ASP A 42 -4.35 13.79 -20.21
CA ASP A 42 -3.31 13.76 -21.26
C ASP A 42 -1.93 14.25 -20.80
N LEU A 43 -1.62 13.99 -19.52
CA LEU A 43 -0.36 14.42 -18.90
C LEU A 43 0.82 13.57 -19.37
N MET A 44 1.98 14.19 -19.50
CA MET A 44 3.23 13.49 -19.84
C MET A 44 3.81 12.73 -18.65
N GLU A 45 3.57 13.19 -17.43
CA GLU A 45 4.05 12.58 -16.20
C GLU A 45 3.03 12.77 -15.08
N TYR A 46 2.89 11.76 -14.23
CA TYR A 46 2.06 11.80 -13.03
C TYR A 46 2.70 11.01 -11.89
N ASN A 47 2.91 11.70 -10.76
CA ASN A 47 3.40 11.09 -9.53
C ASN A 47 2.22 10.69 -8.65
N VAL A 48 2.06 9.39 -8.44
CA VAL A 48 1.05 8.82 -7.54
C VAL A 48 1.55 9.00 -6.11
N ASN A 49 1.00 10.01 -5.43
CA ASN A 49 1.31 10.29 -4.05
C ASN A 49 0.27 9.67 -3.11
N LEU A 50 0.73 9.04 -2.04
CA LEU A 50 -0.09 8.49 -0.96
C LEU A 50 0.43 9.01 0.37
N ILE A 51 -0.42 9.76 1.10
CA ILE A 51 -0.05 10.36 2.41
C ILE A 51 1.24 11.21 2.30
N GLY A 52 1.39 11.94 1.18
CA GLY A 52 2.57 12.76 0.91
C GLY A 52 3.82 12.01 0.43
N LEU A 53 3.79 10.68 0.36
CA LEU A 53 4.88 9.87 -0.18
C LEU A 53 4.59 9.49 -1.63
N ASN A 54 5.58 9.67 -2.50
CA ASN A 54 5.47 9.22 -3.87
C ASN A 54 5.68 7.70 -3.94
N ILE A 55 4.63 6.95 -4.26
CA ILE A 55 4.66 5.49 -4.32
C ILE A 55 4.93 4.97 -5.74
N PHE A 56 4.61 5.76 -6.77
CA PHE A 56 4.66 5.29 -8.15
C PHE A 56 4.70 6.47 -9.12
N ASN A 57 5.61 6.42 -10.09
CA ASN A 57 5.69 7.41 -11.16
C ASN A 57 5.12 6.82 -12.43
N ILE A 58 4.26 7.56 -13.11
CA ILE A 58 3.73 7.18 -14.42
C ILE A 58 4.25 8.21 -15.41
N GLN A 59 4.99 7.75 -16.41
CA GLN A 59 5.52 8.57 -17.49
C GLN A 59 4.98 8.06 -18.82
N ARG A 60 4.65 8.99 -19.72
CA ARG A 60 4.23 8.66 -21.08
C ARG A 60 5.44 8.70 -22.01
N GLU A 61 5.81 7.55 -22.56
CA GLU A 61 6.82 7.45 -23.60
C GLU A 61 6.12 7.15 -24.94
N GLY A 62 5.83 8.23 -25.68
CA GLY A 62 5.12 8.15 -26.96
C GLY A 62 3.67 7.64 -26.81
N ALA A 63 3.44 6.39 -27.21
CA ALA A 63 2.13 5.74 -27.16
C ALA A 63 1.92 4.86 -25.91
N GLU A 64 2.98 4.62 -25.13
CA GLU A 64 2.93 3.74 -23.95
C GLU A 64 3.05 4.52 -22.64
N TYR A 65 2.45 3.98 -21.58
CA TYR A 65 2.57 4.51 -20.22
C TYR A 65 3.47 3.59 -19.41
N ILE A 66 4.67 4.08 -19.08
CA ILE A 66 5.66 3.36 -18.29
C ILE A 66 5.48 3.75 -16.83
N GLY A 67 5.41 2.73 -15.98
CA GLY A 67 5.26 2.89 -14.54
C GLY A 67 6.53 2.50 -13.81
N THR A 68 7.10 3.43 -13.04
CA THR A 68 8.29 3.20 -12.22
C THR A 68 7.88 3.17 -10.74
N PRO A 69 7.97 2.01 -10.06
CA PRO A 69 7.61 1.90 -8.66
C PRO A 69 8.66 2.53 -7.76
N ASN A 70 8.21 3.16 -6.68
CA ASN A 70 9.09 3.54 -5.57
C ASN A 70 8.99 2.45 -4.48
N ASN A 71 9.84 1.43 -4.61
CA ASN A 71 9.81 0.26 -3.72
C ASN A 71 9.97 0.64 -2.24
N SER A 72 10.81 1.62 -1.92
CA SER A 72 11.02 2.06 -0.53
C SER A 72 9.75 2.65 0.07
N ASN A 73 9.06 3.52 -0.66
CA ASN A 73 7.83 4.15 -0.19
C ASN A 73 6.67 3.14 -0.16
N MET A 74 6.54 2.27 -1.16
CA MET A 74 5.52 1.23 -1.19
C MET A 74 5.69 0.23 -0.03
N MET A 75 6.93 -0.16 0.29
CA MET A 75 7.24 -1.01 1.43
C MET A 75 6.91 -0.30 2.75
N PHE A 76 7.27 0.99 2.87
CA PHE A 76 6.96 1.79 4.05
C PHE A 76 5.44 1.84 4.31
N ILE A 77 4.62 2.03 3.28
CA ILE A 77 3.16 2.00 3.42
C ILE A 77 2.68 0.66 3.99
N GLY A 78 3.15 -0.46 3.44
CA GLY A 78 2.81 -1.80 3.97
C GLY A 78 3.20 -1.99 5.44
N LEU A 79 4.39 -1.53 5.82
CA LEU A 79 4.87 -1.59 7.20
C LEU A 79 4.08 -0.67 8.14
N ALA A 80 3.71 0.54 7.68
CA ALA A 80 2.91 1.47 8.45
C ALA A 80 1.53 0.88 8.79
N PHE A 81 0.84 0.30 7.79
CA PHE A 81 -0.43 -0.40 8.03
C PHE A 81 -0.28 -1.60 8.97
N SER A 82 0.83 -2.34 8.85
CA SER A 82 1.15 -3.47 9.74
C SER A 82 1.33 -3.04 11.20
N MET A 83 2.07 -1.96 11.44
CA MET A 83 2.28 -1.42 12.78
C MET A 83 0.99 -0.90 13.38
N VAL A 84 0.22 -0.11 12.61
CA VAL A 84 -1.07 0.42 13.08
C VAL A 84 -2.00 -0.73 13.44
N LEU A 85 -2.12 -1.76 12.59
CA LEU A 85 -3.01 -2.88 12.85
C LEU A 85 -2.55 -3.71 14.05
N ALA A 86 -1.25 -3.96 14.20
CA ALA A 86 -0.71 -4.66 15.36
C ALA A 86 -1.00 -3.91 16.68
N ILE A 87 -0.80 -2.59 16.71
CA ILE A 87 -1.10 -1.76 17.89
C ILE A 87 -2.60 -1.78 18.21
N VAL A 88 -3.45 -1.61 17.19
CA VAL A 88 -4.91 -1.64 17.34
C VAL A 88 -5.38 -2.98 17.89
N THR A 89 -4.87 -4.09 17.34
CA THR A 89 -5.19 -5.44 17.81
C THR A 89 -4.78 -5.66 19.26
N GLU A 90 -3.62 -5.17 19.70
CA GLU A 90 -3.15 -5.29 21.09
C GLU A 90 -3.86 -4.32 22.06
N THR A 91 -4.43 -3.22 21.57
CA THR A 91 -5.13 -2.24 22.44
C THR A 91 -6.59 -2.62 22.68
N ILE A 92 -7.20 -3.38 21.77
CA ILE A 92 -8.61 -3.78 21.84
C ILE A 92 -8.81 -5.05 22.68
N GLU A 93 -7.76 -5.87 22.87
CA GLU A 93 -7.78 -7.02 23.78
C GLU A 93 -7.30 -6.68 25.20
#